data_AF-R6RL90-F1
#
_entry.id   AF-R6RL90-F1
#
_cell.length_a   1.000
_cell.length_b   1.000
_cell.length_c   1.000
_cell.angle_alpha   90.00
_cell.angle_beta   90.00
_cell.angle_gamma   90.00
#
_symmetry.space_group_name_H-M   'P 1'
#
loop_
_entity.id
_entity.type
_entity.pdbx_description
1 polymer ?
#
loop_
_entity_poly.entity_id
_entity_poly.type
_entity_poly.pdbx_seq_one_letter_code
_entity_poly.pdbx_strand_id
1 'polypeptide(L)'
;MHEQFKNEKCAACGMKFFDDEDIVVCPECGTPYHRECWNRVGTCIHSAEHGSYEWKGDSAELREHLENVESARINNPETSEDGFEIFHVESYDEYREIMDRKLLEQQKDFEEIDGVTAQELLKFVGKNGYYYLPVFKDIRKNNKLLKLNFASFLFFPIHCFYRRMNLFGVIMMVLLFLSTETRILLNYFADNLGLSSGDLAVAYVVTAMISLALNIFALMFFNYFYLKTAVRKIKTIKQQYPDESRERILARIEAAGKPGIFYAIAFSFCTAIAMMLVFQLINNTLGISISVLKELVN
;
A
#
# COMPACT_ATOMS: atom_id res chain seq x y z
N MET A 1 -11.70 -24.02 -40.16
CA MET A 1 -11.41 -22.67 -40.68
C MET A 1 -12.27 -21.68 -39.93
N HIS A 2 -11.72 -21.07 -38.87
CA HIS A 2 -12.11 -19.79 -38.23
C HIS A 2 -11.10 -19.48 -37.10
N GLU A 3 -9.80 -19.40 -37.41
CA GLU A 3 -8.76 -19.07 -36.40
C GLU A 3 -9.03 -17.72 -35.71
N GLN A 4 -9.73 -16.81 -36.38
CA GLN A 4 -10.05 -15.47 -35.91
C GLN A 4 -10.92 -15.41 -34.64
N PHE A 5 -11.62 -16.49 -34.27
CA PHE A 5 -12.48 -16.53 -33.08
C PHE A 5 -11.90 -17.40 -31.96
N LYS A 6 -10.68 -17.93 -32.13
CA LYS A 6 -10.04 -18.77 -31.12
C LYS A 6 -9.84 -17.98 -29.82
N ASN A 7 -10.29 -18.52 -28.68
CA ASN A 7 -10.32 -17.88 -27.36
C ASN A 7 -11.30 -16.70 -27.19
N GLU A 8 -12.04 -16.32 -28.23
CA GLU A 8 -13.14 -15.34 -28.14
C GLU A 8 -14.36 -15.99 -27.49
N LYS A 9 -15.34 -15.19 -27.02
CA LYS A 9 -16.49 -15.70 -26.26
C LYS A 9 -17.75 -15.78 -27.12
N CYS A 10 -18.53 -16.84 -26.94
CA CYS A 10 -19.87 -16.96 -27.50
C CYS A 10 -20.81 -15.95 -26.83
N ALA A 11 -21.52 -15.14 -27.63
CA ALA A 11 -22.38 -14.07 -27.09
C ALA A 11 -23.62 -14.59 -26.33
N ALA A 12 -24.02 -15.85 -26.55
CA ALA A 12 -25.17 -16.42 -25.85
C ALA A 12 -24.83 -17.10 -24.52
N CYS A 13 -23.65 -17.71 -24.38
CA CYS A 13 -23.28 -18.47 -23.18
C CYS A 13 -22.07 -17.92 -22.42
N GLY A 14 -21.30 -17.00 -23.02
CA GLY A 14 -20.09 -16.40 -22.44
C GLY A 14 -18.87 -17.32 -22.40
N MET A 15 -18.99 -18.58 -22.85
CA MET A 15 -17.88 -19.53 -22.89
C MET A 15 -16.97 -19.27 -24.08
N LYS A 16 -15.67 -19.53 -23.90
CA LYS A 16 -14.67 -19.35 -24.96
C LYS A 16 -14.77 -20.43 -26.03
N PHE A 17 -14.44 -20.05 -27.27
CA PHE A 17 -14.25 -21.00 -28.35
C PHE A 17 -12.88 -21.66 -28.25
N PHE A 18 -12.87 -22.98 -28.38
CA PHE A 18 -11.66 -23.80 -28.46
C PHE A 18 -11.42 -24.29 -29.90
N ASP A 19 -10.29 -24.96 -30.12
CA ASP A 19 -9.91 -25.49 -31.44
C ASP A 19 -10.99 -26.46 -31.97
N ASP A 20 -11.30 -26.32 -33.26
CA ASP A 20 -12.24 -27.16 -34.02
C ASP A 20 -13.73 -27.10 -33.62
N GLU A 21 -14.16 -26.08 -32.87
CA GLU A 21 -15.59 -25.86 -32.58
C GLU A 21 -16.37 -25.28 -33.77
N ASP A 22 -17.63 -25.70 -33.93
CA ASP A 22 -18.53 -25.23 -34.99
C ASP A 22 -19.20 -23.90 -34.58
N ILE A 23 -18.64 -22.81 -35.13
CA ILE A 23 -19.02 -21.43 -34.81
C ILE A 23 -19.99 -20.92 -35.88
N VAL A 24 -21.12 -20.39 -35.42
CA VAL A 24 -22.07 -19.65 -36.26
C VAL A 24 -21.87 -18.16 -35.99
N VAL A 25 -21.72 -17.38 -37.06
CA VAL A 25 -21.53 -15.94 -36.98
C VAL A 25 -22.78 -15.25 -37.50
N CYS A 26 -23.26 -14.25 -36.77
CA CYS A 26 -24.36 -13.41 -37.23
C CYS A 26 -23.95 -12.68 -38.52
N PRO A 27 -24.72 -12.78 -39.62
CA PRO A 27 -24.35 -12.15 -40.90
C PRO A 27 -24.47 -10.62 -40.89
N GLU A 28 -25.22 -10.05 -39.94
CA GLU A 28 -25.44 -8.59 -39.88
C GLU A 28 -24.38 -7.87 -39.04
N CYS A 29 -24.04 -8.41 -37.87
CA CYS A 29 -23.15 -7.74 -36.91
C CYS A 29 -21.85 -8.51 -36.61
N GLY A 30 -21.63 -9.69 -37.21
CA GLY A 30 -20.39 -10.44 -37.02
C GLY A 30 -20.24 -11.15 -35.67
N THR A 31 -21.24 -11.12 -34.79
CA THR A 31 -21.17 -11.75 -33.46
C THR A 31 -21.07 -13.28 -33.56
N PRO A 32 -20.08 -13.92 -32.90
CA PRO A 32 -19.91 -15.37 -32.93
C PRO A 32 -20.71 -16.09 -31.84
N TYR A 33 -21.21 -17.28 -32.19
CA TYR A 33 -21.99 -18.18 -31.33
C TYR A 33 -21.54 -19.62 -31.53
N HIS A 34 -21.68 -20.47 -30.51
CA HIS A 34 -21.70 -21.92 -30.74
C HIS A 34 -22.93 -22.28 -31.58
N ARG A 35 -22.80 -23.23 -32.53
CA ARG A 35 -23.95 -23.67 -33.36
C ARG A 35 -25.17 -24.06 -32.52
N GLU A 36 -24.96 -24.77 -31.42
CA GLU A 36 -26.04 -25.16 -30.50
C GLU A 36 -26.69 -23.95 -29.84
N CYS A 37 -25.89 -22.95 -29.44
CA CYS A 37 -26.42 -21.72 -28.85
C CYS A 37 -27.25 -20.93 -29.87
N TRP A 38 -26.80 -20.84 -31.12
CA TRP A 38 -27.55 -20.19 -32.18
C TRP A 38 -28.88 -20.88 -32.46
N ASN A 39 -28.88 -22.21 -32.55
CA ASN A 39 -30.11 -23.00 -32.76
C ASN A 39 -31.11 -22.83 -31.61
N ARG A 40 -30.63 -22.65 -30.37
CA ARG A 40 -31.47 -22.45 -29.19
C ARG A 40 -32.07 -21.05 -29.11
N VAL A 41 -31.27 -20.01 -29.37
CA VAL A 41 -31.73 -18.61 -29.30
C VAL A 41 -32.57 -18.26 -30.54
N GLY A 42 -32.22 -18.82 -31.70
CA GLY A 42 -32.94 -18.66 -32.97
C GLY A 42 -32.75 -17.32 -33.67
N THR A 43 -32.20 -16.32 -32.98
CA THR A 43 -31.90 -14.98 -33.49
C THR A 43 -30.63 -14.43 -32.84
N CYS A 44 -30.03 -13.40 -33.46
CA CYS A 44 -28.94 -12.66 -32.84
C CYS A 44 -29.42 -11.98 -31.55
N ILE A 45 -28.62 -12.04 -30.48
CA ILE A 45 -28.94 -11.36 -29.21
C ILE A 45 -28.91 -9.83 -29.36
N HIS A 46 -28.15 -9.33 -30.32
CA HIS A 46 -28.05 -7.90 -30.66
C HIS A 46 -28.98 -7.51 -31.82
N SER A 47 -30.04 -8.28 -32.10
CA SER A 47 -30.92 -8.01 -33.25
C SER A 47 -31.56 -6.62 -33.23
N ALA A 48 -31.77 -6.05 -32.04
CA ALA A 48 -32.32 -4.70 -31.89
C ALA A 48 -31.32 -3.59 -32.27
N GLU A 49 -30.04 -3.90 -32.32
CA GLU A 49 -28.93 -2.97 -32.55
C GLU A 49 -28.25 -3.16 -33.90
N HIS A 50 -28.78 -4.07 -34.74
CA HIS A 50 -28.31 -4.26 -36.10
C HIS A 50 -28.33 -2.93 -36.87
N GLY A 51 -27.21 -2.58 -37.50
CA GLY A 51 -26.99 -1.30 -38.18
C GLY A 51 -26.20 -0.26 -37.37
N SER A 52 -26.16 -0.39 -36.04
CA SER A 52 -25.32 0.44 -35.14
C SER A 52 -24.27 -0.36 -34.39
N TYR A 53 -24.47 -1.66 -34.24
CA TYR A 53 -23.57 -2.56 -33.52
C TYR A 53 -22.83 -3.49 -34.49
N GLU A 54 -21.50 -3.51 -34.36
CA GLU A 54 -20.61 -4.44 -35.04
C GLU A 54 -19.72 -5.09 -33.98
N TRP A 55 -19.66 -6.42 -33.98
CA TRP A 55 -18.88 -7.17 -33.02
C TRP A 55 -17.39 -7.04 -33.30
N LYS A 56 -16.61 -6.75 -32.26
CA LYS A 56 -15.15 -6.75 -32.27
C LYS A 56 -14.67 -7.82 -31.28
N GLY A 57 -13.64 -8.58 -31.66
CA GLY A 57 -13.03 -9.55 -30.74
C GLY A 57 -12.29 -8.85 -29.61
N ASP A 58 -12.17 -9.51 -28.46
CA ASP A 58 -11.43 -9.02 -27.28
C ASP A 58 -10.00 -8.59 -27.71
N SER A 59 -9.39 -9.29 -28.67
CA SER A 59 -8.08 -8.97 -29.24
C SER A 59 -8.07 -7.70 -30.12
N ALA A 60 -9.14 -7.46 -30.88
CA ALA A 60 -9.29 -6.28 -31.72
C ALA A 60 -9.62 -5.04 -30.89
N GLU A 61 -10.49 -5.17 -29.88
CA GLU A 61 -10.74 -4.12 -28.89
C GLU A 61 -9.48 -3.78 -28.09
N LEU A 62 -8.69 -4.79 -27.69
CA LEU A 62 -7.41 -4.57 -27.04
C LEU A 62 -6.44 -3.84 -27.98
N ARG A 63 -6.39 -4.19 -29.27
CA ARG A 63 -5.53 -3.51 -30.25
C ARG A 63 -5.95 -2.07 -30.49
N GLU A 64 -7.25 -1.81 -30.65
CA GLU A 64 -7.79 -0.45 -30.76
C GLU A 64 -7.56 0.35 -29.48
N HIS A 65 -7.71 -0.26 -28.31
CA HIS A 65 -7.37 0.37 -27.03
C HIS A 65 -5.88 0.67 -26.94
N LEU A 66 -5.00 -0.25 -27.36
CA LEU A 66 -3.56 -0.02 -27.42
C LEU A 66 -3.19 1.06 -28.43
N GLU A 67 -3.82 1.10 -29.61
CA GLU A 67 -3.66 2.14 -30.62
C GLU A 67 -4.20 3.50 -30.13
N ASN A 68 -5.28 3.50 -29.34
CA ASN A 68 -5.81 4.69 -28.65
C ASN A 68 -4.93 5.16 -27.49
N VAL A 69 -4.29 4.23 -26.76
CA VAL A 69 -3.27 4.53 -25.75
C VAL A 69 -1.98 5.03 -26.41
N GLU A 70 -1.65 4.52 -27.58
CA GLU A 70 -0.49 4.93 -28.38
C GLU A 70 -0.73 6.25 -29.12
N SER A 71 -1.99 6.57 -29.48
CA SER A 71 -2.40 7.90 -29.93
C SER A 71 -2.56 8.88 -28.77
N ALA A 72 -2.90 8.43 -27.55
CA ALA A 72 -2.78 9.21 -26.33
C ALA A 72 -1.32 9.52 -25.95
N ARG A 73 -0.33 8.75 -26.46
CA ARG A 73 1.09 9.16 -26.40
C ARG A 73 1.41 10.40 -27.26
N ILE A 74 0.47 10.90 -28.06
CA ILE A 74 0.60 12.14 -28.87
C ILE A 74 -0.02 13.36 -28.15
N ASN A 75 -0.51 13.24 -26.92
CA ASN A 75 -0.68 14.43 -26.08
C ASN A 75 0.68 14.81 -25.50
N ASN A 76 1.49 15.51 -26.29
CA ASN A 76 2.53 16.35 -25.70
C ASN A 76 1.84 17.20 -24.62
N PRO A 77 2.28 17.15 -23.35
CA PRO A 77 1.67 17.95 -22.31
C PRO A 77 1.59 19.40 -22.78
N GLU A 78 0.39 19.98 -22.75
CA GLU A 78 0.25 21.39 -23.07
C GLU A 78 1.06 22.16 -22.02
N THR A 79 1.94 23.03 -22.48
CA THR A 79 2.69 23.89 -21.57
C THR A 79 1.87 25.15 -21.39
N SER A 80 1.44 25.44 -20.17
CA SER A 80 0.77 26.71 -19.86
C SER A 80 1.68 27.90 -20.18
N GLU A 81 1.11 29.09 -20.33
CA GLU A 81 1.91 30.32 -20.52
C GLU A 81 2.94 30.52 -19.39
N ASP A 82 2.63 30.02 -18.20
CA ASP A 82 3.51 30.05 -17.01
C ASP A 82 4.54 28.91 -16.97
N GLY A 83 4.61 28.06 -18.00
CA GLY A 83 5.58 26.98 -18.11
C GLY A 83 5.22 25.67 -17.37
N PHE A 84 3.95 25.49 -16.97
CA PHE A 84 3.50 24.26 -16.29
C PHE A 84 2.99 23.22 -17.30
N GLU A 85 3.43 21.97 -17.16
CA GLU A 85 2.93 20.87 -17.99
C GLU A 85 1.53 20.43 -17.54
N ILE A 86 0.56 20.53 -18.45
CA ILE A 86 -0.83 20.13 -18.25
C ILE A 86 -1.03 18.73 -18.86
N PHE A 87 -1.49 17.79 -18.03
CA PHE A 87 -1.88 16.45 -18.45
C PHE A 87 -3.40 16.38 -18.53
N HIS A 88 -3.92 16.18 -19.74
CA HIS A 88 -5.32 15.78 -19.94
C HIS A 88 -5.41 14.27 -19.77
N VAL A 89 -6.11 13.85 -18.72
CA VAL A 89 -6.26 12.45 -18.29
C VAL A 89 -7.72 12.19 -17.96
N GLU A 90 -8.20 11.01 -18.32
CA GLU A 90 -9.59 10.61 -18.08
C GLU A 90 -9.80 10.08 -16.67
N SER A 91 -8.73 9.64 -16.00
CA SER A 91 -8.80 9.11 -14.64
C SER A 91 -7.58 9.46 -13.77
N TYR A 92 -7.75 9.35 -12.45
CA TYR A 92 -6.65 9.48 -11.51
C TYR A 92 -5.62 8.34 -11.63
N ASP A 93 -6.05 7.14 -12.04
CA ASP A 93 -5.14 6.01 -12.21
C ASP A 93 -4.22 6.23 -13.41
N GLU A 94 -4.75 6.75 -14.52
CA GLU A 94 -3.96 7.19 -15.68
C GLU A 94 -2.96 8.28 -15.30
N TYR A 95 -3.41 9.33 -14.58
CA TYR A 95 -2.52 10.37 -14.05
C TYR A 95 -1.37 9.76 -13.24
N ARG A 96 -1.69 8.82 -12.36
CA ARG A 96 -0.70 8.18 -11.50
C ARG A 96 0.32 7.36 -12.29
N GLU A 97 -0.10 6.67 -13.34
CA GLU A 97 0.83 5.93 -14.21
C GLU A 97 1.78 6.84 -14.98
N ILE A 98 1.29 7.99 -15.46
CA ILE A 98 2.12 9.02 -16.09
C ILE A 98 3.15 9.55 -15.10
N MET A 99 2.73 9.88 -13.88
CA MET A 99 3.62 10.40 -12.84
C MET A 99 4.64 9.35 -12.37
N ASP A 100 4.24 8.08 -12.21
CA ASP A 100 5.15 6.98 -11.88
C ASP A 100 6.23 6.82 -12.97
N ARG A 101 5.85 6.92 -14.25
CA ARG A 101 6.79 6.85 -15.39
C ARG A 101 7.79 8.00 -15.38
N LYS A 102 7.32 9.24 -15.23
CA LYS A 102 8.18 10.43 -15.14
C LYS A 102 9.15 10.34 -13.96
N LEU A 103 8.68 9.85 -12.81
CA LEU A 103 9.54 9.67 -11.66
C LEU A 103 10.65 8.63 -11.93
N LEU A 104 10.33 7.52 -12.60
CA LEU A 104 11.33 6.53 -13.00
C LEU A 104 12.34 7.10 -14.01
N GLU A 105 11.89 7.92 -14.97
CA GLU A 105 12.78 8.62 -15.91
C GLU A 105 13.71 9.61 -15.19
N GLN A 106 13.18 10.36 -14.22
CA GLN A 106 13.98 11.25 -13.36
C GLN A 106 14.99 10.47 -12.50
N GLN A 107 14.67 9.22 -12.16
CA GLN A 107 15.52 8.32 -11.37
C GLN A 107 16.21 7.26 -12.24
N LYS A 108 16.54 7.58 -13.51
CA LYS A 108 17.19 6.64 -14.44
C LYS A 108 18.55 6.10 -13.96
N ASP A 109 19.25 6.85 -13.12
CA ASP A 109 20.53 6.47 -12.50
C ASP A 109 20.35 5.80 -11.13
N PHE A 110 19.13 5.35 -10.80
CA PHE A 110 18.86 4.58 -9.60
C PHE A 110 19.43 3.16 -9.75
N GLU A 111 20.50 2.89 -9.01
CA GLU A 111 21.07 1.54 -8.88
C GLU A 111 20.18 0.64 -8.03
N GLU A 112 20.01 -0.62 -8.44
CA GLU A 112 19.24 -1.59 -7.68
C GLU A 112 19.77 -1.76 -6.25
N ILE A 113 18.86 -1.78 -5.28
CA ILE A 113 19.22 -1.94 -3.87
C ILE A 113 19.00 -3.41 -3.50
N ASP A 114 20.09 -4.15 -3.34
CA ASP A 114 20.11 -5.58 -2.97
C ASP A 114 19.24 -6.47 -3.89
N GLY A 115 19.22 -6.16 -5.20
CA GLY A 115 18.44 -6.87 -6.24
C GLY A 115 16.98 -6.41 -6.36
N VAL A 116 16.68 -5.22 -5.83
CA VAL A 116 15.37 -4.56 -5.91
C VAL A 116 15.47 -3.29 -6.75
N THR A 117 14.65 -3.21 -7.78
CA THR A 117 14.60 -2.12 -8.75
C THR A 117 13.86 -0.89 -8.21
N ALA A 118 14.09 0.26 -8.84
CA ALA A 118 13.34 1.49 -8.58
C ALA A 118 11.82 1.30 -8.79
N GLN A 119 11.43 0.55 -9.82
CA GLN A 119 10.02 0.27 -10.12
C GLN A 119 9.35 -0.57 -9.02
N GLU A 120 10.02 -1.61 -8.53
CA GLU A 120 9.52 -2.43 -7.43
C GLU A 120 9.38 -1.61 -6.15
N LEU A 121 10.37 -0.77 -5.82
CA LEU A 121 10.28 0.15 -4.68
C LEU A 121 9.15 1.16 -4.85
N LEU A 122 8.99 1.75 -6.04
CA LEU A 122 7.92 2.70 -6.34
C LEU A 122 6.53 2.07 -6.13
N LYS A 123 6.32 0.86 -6.67
CA LYS A 123 5.08 0.11 -6.45
C LYS A 123 4.84 -0.21 -4.98
N PHE A 124 5.89 -0.53 -4.22
CA PHE A 124 5.77 -0.80 -2.78
C PHE A 124 5.42 0.46 -1.98
N VAL A 125 6.08 1.59 -2.21
CA VAL A 125 5.85 2.83 -1.43
C VAL A 125 4.56 3.55 -1.83
N GLY A 126 4.08 3.30 -3.05
CA GLY A 126 2.85 3.85 -3.60
C GLY A 126 2.91 5.36 -3.78
N LYS A 127 1.86 6.06 -3.34
CA LYS A 127 1.62 7.50 -3.57
C LYS A 127 2.75 8.46 -3.15
N ASN A 128 3.69 8.01 -2.32
CA ASN A 128 4.81 8.82 -1.83
C ASN A 128 6.13 8.51 -2.55
N GLY A 129 6.07 7.98 -3.78
CA GLY A 129 7.24 7.68 -4.60
C GLY A 129 8.23 8.83 -4.71
N TYR A 130 7.74 10.05 -5.00
CA TYR A 130 8.55 11.26 -5.12
C TYR A 130 9.35 11.61 -3.85
N TYR A 131 8.88 11.18 -2.68
CA TYR A 131 9.63 11.34 -1.43
C TYR A 131 10.58 10.16 -1.19
N TYR A 132 10.06 8.93 -1.19
CA TYR A 132 10.85 7.78 -0.73
C TYR A 132 11.91 7.34 -1.71
N LEU A 133 11.67 7.42 -3.02
CA LEU A 133 12.60 6.89 -4.00
C LEU A 133 13.94 7.68 -3.98
N PRO A 134 13.95 9.03 -4.02
CA PRO A 134 15.19 9.79 -3.82
C PRO A 134 15.82 9.57 -2.44
N VAL A 135 15.00 9.48 -1.38
CA VAL A 135 15.50 9.21 -0.02
C VAL A 135 16.21 7.86 0.08
N PHE A 136 15.65 6.82 -0.52
CA PHE A 136 16.23 5.48 -0.54
C PHE A 136 17.52 5.44 -1.34
N LYS A 137 17.55 6.10 -2.50
CA LYS A 137 18.75 6.29 -3.30
C LYS A 137 19.86 6.96 -2.49
N ASP A 138 19.54 8.03 -1.77
CA ASP A 138 20.49 8.76 -0.94
C ASP A 138 21.02 7.94 0.24
N ILE A 139 20.14 7.18 0.91
CA ILE A 139 20.51 6.30 2.02
C ILE A 139 21.53 5.26 1.53
N ARG A 140 21.31 4.67 0.33
CA ARG A 140 22.22 3.66 -0.21
C ARG A 140 23.52 4.25 -0.75
N LYS A 141 23.43 5.30 -1.58
CA LYS A 141 24.59 5.90 -2.25
C LYS A 141 25.55 6.58 -1.29
N ASN A 142 25.02 7.32 -0.32
CA ASN A 142 25.82 8.18 0.54
C ASN A 142 26.01 7.62 1.95
N ASN A 143 25.44 6.43 2.24
CA ASN A 143 25.33 5.87 3.59
C ASN A 143 24.77 6.88 4.63
N LYS A 144 24.00 7.85 4.15
CA LYS A 144 23.43 8.92 4.98
C LYS A 144 22.18 8.40 5.66
N LEU A 145 22.36 7.86 6.86
CA LEU A 145 21.27 7.34 7.70
C LEU A 145 20.28 8.46 8.10
N LEU A 146 20.73 9.71 8.16
CA LEU A 146 19.99 10.86 8.71
C LEU A 146 19.15 11.60 7.66
N LYS A 147 18.17 10.91 7.08
CA LYS A 147 17.10 11.56 6.30
C LYS A 147 15.89 11.74 7.20
N LEU A 148 15.75 12.94 7.75
CA LEU A 148 14.71 13.25 8.73
C LEU A 148 13.31 12.99 8.17
N ASN A 149 12.50 12.27 8.95
CA ASN A 149 11.10 11.98 8.63
C ASN A 149 10.17 12.62 9.68
N PHE A 150 9.70 13.82 9.40
CA PHE A 150 8.82 14.56 10.31
C PHE A 150 7.47 13.87 10.57
N ALA A 151 6.93 13.17 9.57
CA ALA A 151 5.70 12.40 9.76
C ALA A 151 5.90 11.30 10.81
N SER A 152 7.07 10.66 10.82
CA SER A 152 7.42 9.68 11.84
C SER A 152 7.61 10.32 13.22
N PHE A 153 8.15 11.54 13.32
CA PHE A 153 8.31 12.24 14.61
C PHE A 153 6.96 12.62 15.25
N LEU A 154 6.03 13.17 14.45
CA LEU A 154 4.75 13.68 14.95
C LEU A 154 3.71 12.58 15.17
N PHE A 155 3.73 11.54 14.33
CA PHE A 155 2.69 10.51 14.29
C PHE A 155 3.25 9.11 14.59
N PHE A 156 4.35 9.03 15.34
CA PHE A 156 4.81 7.77 15.89
C PHE A 156 3.83 7.25 16.95
N PRO A 157 3.50 5.95 17.02
CA PRO A 157 3.89 4.80 16.19
C PRO A 157 2.97 4.55 14.98
N ILE A 158 1.90 5.32 14.84
CA ILE A 158 0.85 5.18 13.80
C ILE A 158 1.46 5.19 12.39
N HIS A 159 2.48 6.03 12.15
CA HIS A 159 3.17 6.11 10.87
C HIS A 159 3.83 4.78 10.46
N CYS A 160 4.26 3.94 11.41
CA CYS A 160 4.77 2.59 11.12
C CYS A 160 3.68 1.68 10.56
N PHE A 161 2.48 1.71 11.14
CA PHE A 161 1.34 0.91 10.66
C PHE A 161 0.85 1.38 9.30
N TYR A 162 0.81 2.70 9.10
CA TYR A 162 0.52 3.31 7.80
C TYR A 162 1.48 2.82 6.71
N ARG A 163 2.76 2.62 7.05
CA ARG A 163 3.81 2.06 6.17
C ARG A 163 3.97 0.54 6.24
N ARG A 164 3.00 -0.17 6.81
CA ARG A 164 2.99 -1.64 6.91
C ARG A 164 4.21 -2.23 7.67
N MET A 165 4.83 -1.46 8.55
CA MET A 165 5.90 -1.90 9.45
C MET A 165 5.33 -2.33 10.81
N ASN A 166 4.39 -3.29 10.79
CA ASN A 166 3.56 -3.61 11.96
C ASN A 166 4.38 -4.01 13.19
N LEU A 167 5.31 -4.96 13.05
CA LEU A 167 6.11 -5.43 14.20
C LEU A 167 6.92 -4.29 14.83
N PHE A 168 7.60 -3.50 14.01
CA PHE A 168 8.37 -2.35 14.48
C PHE A 168 7.47 -1.32 15.16
N GLY A 169 6.30 -1.03 14.56
CA GLY A 169 5.28 -0.16 15.16
C GLY A 169 4.81 -0.65 16.53
N VAL A 170 4.51 -1.94 16.69
CA VAL A 170 4.09 -2.53 17.98
C VAL A 170 5.19 -2.42 19.02
N ILE A 171 6.43 -2.80 18.69
CA ILE A 171 7.56 -2.73 19.61
C ILE A 171 7.73 -1.29 20.13
N MET A 172 7.72 -0.32 19.23
CA MET A 172 7.94 1.08 19.59
C MET A 172 6.74 1.68 20.33
N MET A 173 5.53 1.25 19.99
CA MET A 173 4.31 1.58 20.72
C MET A 173 4.34 1.09 22.16
N VAL A 174 4.83 -0.14 22.39
CA VAL A 174 5.05 -0.68 23.73
C VAL A 174 6.10 0.13 24.49
N LEU A 175 7.24 0.47 23.86
CA LEU A 175 8.30 1.26 24.51
C LEU A 175 7.80 2.66 24.93
N LEU A 176 7.02 3.32 24.08
CA LEU A 176 6.37 4.60 24.42
C LEU A 176 5.32 4.45 25.53
N PHE A 177 4.49 3.41 25.45
CA PHE A 177 3.49 3.10 26.47
C PHE A 177 4.15 2.88 27.84
N LEU A 178 5.15 2.01 27.92
CA LEU A 178 5.91 1.77 29.15
C LEU A 178 6.54 3.06 29.68
N SER A 179 7.11 3.89 28.82
CA SER A 179 7.69 5.18 29.23
C SER A 179 6.65 6.11 29.88
N THR A 180 5.41 6.08 29.40
CA THR A 180 4.33 6.94 29.89
C THR A 180 3.68 6.37 31.16
N GLU A 181 3.34 5.09 31.16
CA GLU A 181 2.61 4.41 32.25
C GLU A 181 3.47 4.13 33.47
N THR A 182 4.81 4.11 33.33
CA THR A 182 5.74 4.00 34.48
C THR A 182 5.46 5.10 35.51
N ARG A 183 4.92 6.25 35.10
CA ARG A 183 4.55 7.36 36.00
C ARG A 183 3.42 7.00 36.97
N ILE A 184 2.43 6.24 36.50
CA ILE A 184 1.30 5.79 37.31
C ILE A 184 1.78 4.80 38.36
N LEU A 185 2.61 3.84 37.95
CA LEU A 185 3.19 2.85 38.86
C LEU A 185 4.10 3.49 39.91
N LEU A 186 4.97 4.44 39.51
CA LEU A 186 5.85 5.13 40.44
C LEU A 186 5.09 5.93 41.50
N ASN A 187 3.98 6.58 41.12
CA ASN A 187 3.11 7.25 42.09
C ASN A 187 2.52 6.27 43.09
N TYR A 188 1.98 5.15 42.60
CA TYR A 188 1.32 4.17 43.45
C TYR A 188 2.29 3.54 44.47
N PHE A 189 3.53 3.29 44.07
CA PHE A 189 4.54 2.68 44.93
C PHE A 189 5.44 3.70 45.66
N ALA A 190 5.18 5.00 45.54
CA ALA A 190 6.07 6.05 46.04
C ALA A 190 6.39 5.90 47.53
N ASP A 191 5.37 5.76 48.38
CA ASP A 191 5.53 5.63 49.82
C ASP A 191 6.26 4.34 50.20
N ASN A 192 5.92 3.23 49.54
CA ASN A 192 6.56 1.92 49.75
C ASN A 192 8.05 1.92 49.36
N LEU A 193 8.41 2.75 48.38
CA LEU A 193 9.78 2.93 47.91
C LEU A 193 10.52 4.07 48.63
N GLY A 194 9.85 4.78 49.54
CA GLY A 194 10.41 5.94 50.24
C GLY A 194 10.74 7.12 49.33
N LEU A 195 10.04 7.25 48.19
CA LEU A 195 10.29 8.30 47.20
C LEU A 195 9.67 9.62 47.67
N SER A 196 10.49 10.68 47.66
CA SER A 196 9.99 12.04 47.89
C SER A 196 9.27 12.58 46.65
N SER A 197 8.53 13.68 46.82
CA SER A 197 7.93 14.42 45.71
C SER A 197 8.98 14.92 44.71
N GLY A 198 10.19 15.23 45.18
CA GLY A 198 11.33 15.59 44.33
C GLY A 198 11.78 14.42 43.45
N ASP A 199 11.86 13.21 44.01
CA ASP A 199 12.28 12.00 43.27
C ASP A 199 11.28 11.65 42.16
N LEU A 200 9.98 11.75 42.46
CA LEU A 200 8.91 11.55 41.47
C LEU A 200 9.00 12.56 40.33
N ALA A 201 9.22 13.84 40.64
CA ALA A 201 9.38 14.88 39.62
C ALA A 201 10.58 14.59 38.70
N VAL A 202 11.71 14.18 39.27
CA VAL A 202 12.90 13.75 38.49
C VAL A 202 12.56 12.56 37.60
N ALA A 203 11.91 11.53 38.13
CA ALA A 203 11.52 10.36 37.35
C ALA A 203 10.56 10.71 36.19
N TYR A 204 9.69 11.70 36.38
CA TYR A 204 8.76 12.16 35.35
C TYR A 204 9.46 12.91 34.22
N VAL A 205 10.47 13.71 34.56
CA VAL A 205 11.34 14.34 33.57
C VAL A 205 12.12 13.27 32.79
N VAL A 206 12.71 12.29 33.48
CA VAL A 206 13.47 11.20 32.84
C VAL A 206 12.58 10.42 31.86
N THR A 207 11.38 10.02 32.26
CA THR A 207 10.42 9.33 31.37
C THR A 207 9.98 10.18 30.18
N ALA A 208 9.83 11.51 30.35
CA ALA A 208 9.56 12.43 29.25
C ALA A 208 10.72 12.47 28.26
N MET A 209 11.95 12.55 28.77
CA MET A 209 13.17 12.59 27.95
C MET A 209 13.38 11.29 27.18
N ILE A 210 13.07 10.13 27.78
CA ILE A 210 13.10 8.83 27.08
C ILE A 210 12.08 8.83 25.93
N SER A 211 10.85 9.28 26.19
CA SER A 211 9.80 9.36 25.17
C SER A 211 10.20 10.29 24.01
N LEU A 212 10.78 11.44 24.32
CA LEU A 212 11.32 12.37 23.32
C LEU A 212 12.48 11.74 22.54
N ALA A 213 13.39 11.03 23.21
CA ALA A 213 14.50 10.34 22.57
C ALA A 213 14.01 9.26 21.60
N LEU A 214 12.93 8.53 21.94
CA LEU A 214 12.29 7.57 21.03
C LEU A 214 11.68 8.25 19.79
N ASN A 215 11.07 9.42 19.95
CA ASN A 215 10.56 10.21 18.82
C ASN A 215 11.69 10.78 17.94
N ILE A 216 12.78 11.26 18.54
CA ILE A 216 13.99 11.70 17.81
C ILE A 216 14.63 10.51 17.07
N PHE A 217 14.67 9.34 17.70
CA PHE A 217 15.13 8.12 17.06
C PHE A 217 14.27 7.77 15.83
N ALA A 218 12.94 7.85 15.96
CA ALA A 218 12.04 7.68 14.82
C ALA A 218 12.31 8.72 13.72
N LEU A 219 12.40 10.00 14.08
CA LEU A 219 12.73 11.10 13.15
C LEU A 219 13.98 10.80 12.31
N MET A 220 15.04 10.31 12.96
CA MET A 220 16.34 10.07 12.33
C MET A 220 16.38 8.80 11.50
N PHE A 221 15.78 7.70 12.00
CA PHE A 221 16.04 6.36 11.46
C PHE A 221 14.84 5.70 10.78
N PHE A 222 13.64 6.31 10.81
CA PHE A 222 12.45 5.72 10.19
C PHE A 222 12.67 5.35 8.71
N ASN A 223 13.23 6.27 7.92
CA ASN A 223 13.45 6.04 6.49
C ASN A 223 14.41 4.88 6.23
N TYR A 224 15.44 4.72 7.08
CA TYR A 224 16.37 3.59 7.01
C TYR A 224 15.67 2.25 7.29
N PHE A 225 14.91 2.16 8.39
CA PHE A 225 14.16 0.94 8.72
C PHE A 225 13.08 0.62 7.68
N TYR A 226 12.47 1.66 7.11
CA TYR A 226 11.47 1.50 6.06
C TYR A 226 12.07 0.96 4.76
N LEU A 227 13.24 1.47 4.33
CA LEU A 227 13.97 0.91 3.19
C LEU A 227 14.28 -0.57 3.42
N LYS A 228 14.86 -0.91 4.58
CA LYS A 228 15.20 -2.31 4.92
C LYS A 228 13.97 -3.22 4.92
N THR A 229 12.84 -2.71 5.40
CA THR A 229 11.57 -3.45 5.40
C THR A 229 11.02 -3.64 3.99
N ALA A 230 11.05 -2.59 3.15
CA ALA A 230 10.62 -2.65 1.75
C ALA A 230 11.43 -3.68 0.97
N VAL A 231 12.76 -3.58 1.01
CA VAL A 231 13.67 -4.52 0.34
C VAL A 231 13.42 -5.96 0.81
N ARG A 232 13.32 -6.19 2.13
CA ARG A 232 13.06 -7.53 2.68
C ARG A 232 11.74 -8.10 2.18
N LYS A 233 10.66 -7.32 2.22
CA LYS A 233 9.32 -7.77 1.79
C LYS A 233 9.27 -8.04 0.30
N ILE A 234 9.84 -7.16 -0.52
CA ILE A 234 9.89 -7.36 -1.98
C ILE A 234 10.67 -8.63 -2.31
N LYS A 235 11.84 -8.84 -1.71
CA LYS A 235 12.63 -10.07 -1.91
C LYS A 235 11.85 -11.31 -1.47
N THR A 236 11.15 -11.24 -0.35
CA THR A 236 10.30 -12.34 0.14
C THR A 236 9.20 -12.67 -0.88
N ILE A 237 8.55 -11.66 -1.47
CA ILE A 237 7.51 -11.85 -2.50
C ILE A 237 8.11 -12.50 -3.75
N LYS A 238 9.25 -12.01 -4.24
CA LYS A 238 9.95 -12.59 -5.41
C LYS A 238 10.33 -14.05 -5.17
N GLN A 239 10.78 -14.38 -3.96
CA GLN A 239 11.14 -15.74 -3.57
C GLN A 239 9.93 -16.67 -3.42
N GLN A 240 8.78 -16.15 -2.97
CA GLN A 240 7.55 -16.92 -2.83
C GLN A 240 6.86 -17.21 -4.16
N TYR A 241 7.06 -16.37 -5.18
CA TYR A 241 6.41 -16.46 -6.48
C TYR A 241 7.42 -16.35 -7.63
N PRO A 242 8.38 -17.30 -7.76
CA PRO A 242 9.46 -17.20 -8.75
C PRO A 242 8.97 -17.32 -10.20
N ASP A 243 7.91 -18.10 -10.44
CA ASP A 243 7.39 -18.40 -11.79
C ASP A 243 6.23 -17.48 -12.22
N GLU A 244 5.86 -16.51 -11.39
CA GLU A 244 4.80 -15.57 -11.74
C GLU A 244 5.25 -14.50 -12.74
N SER A 245 4.29 -14.02 -13.54
CA SER A 245 4.55 -12.90 -14.45
C SER A 245 4.95 -11.65 -13.67
N ARG A 246 5.82 -10.83 -14.28
CA ARG A 246 6.31 -9.57 -13.68
C ARG A 246 5.17 -8.67 -13.18
N GLU A 247 4.09 -8.57 -13.95
CA GLU A 247 2.91 -7.78 -13.58
C GLU A 247 2.24 -8.26 -12.30
N ARG A 248 2.09 -9.59 -12.13
CA ARG A 248 1.53 -10.17 -10.90
C ARG A 248 2.44 -9.95 -9.71
N ILE A 249 3.76 -10.07 -9.89
CA ILE A 249 4.73 -9.76 -8.84
C ILE A 249 4.62 -8.29 -8.42
N LEU A 250 4.54 -7.36 -9.37
CA LEU A 250 4.37 -5.92 -9.08
C LEU A 250 3.05 -5.64 -8.35
N ALA A 251 1.96 -6.30 -8.73
CA ALA A 251 0.67 -6.16 -8.04
C ALA A 251 0.73 -6.66 -6.59
N ARG A 252 1.42 -7.79 -6.34
CA ARG A 252 1.65 -8.31 -4.97
C ARG A 252 2.52 -7.37 -4.14
N ILE A 253 3.57 -6.80 -4.75
CA ILE A 253 4.43 -5.81 -4.12
C ILE A 253 3.63 -4.57 -3.71
N GLU A 254 2.79 -4.05 -4.62
CA GLU A 254 1.91 -2.92 -4.31
C GLU A 254 0.96 -3.26 -3.16
N ALA A 255 0.27 -4.40 -3.21
CA ALA A 255 -0.64 -4.82 -2.15
C ALA A 255 0.05 -4.94 -0.77
N ALA A 256 1.30 -5.41 -0.73
CA ALA A 256 2.07 -5.58 0.50
C ALA A 256 2.55 -4.26 1.13
N GLY A 257 2.75 -3.22 0.31
CA GLY A 257 3.25 -1.91 0.73
C GLY A 257 2.19 -0.80 0.79
N LYS A 258 1.02 -1.01 0.15
CA LYS A 258 -0.02 0.00 -0.02
C LYS A 258 -0.37 0.70 1.31
N PRO A 259 -0.16 2.03 1.39
CA PRO A 259 -0.51 2.78 2.57
C PRO A 259 -2.02 2.79 2.80
N GLY A 260 -2.45 2.62 4.05
CA GLY A 260 -3.87 2.59 4.41
C GLY A 260 -4.11 3.30 5.73
N ILE A 261 -4.71 4.49 5.69
CA ILE A 261 -4.97 5.30 6.89
C ILE A 261 -5.98 4.62 7.82
N PHE A 262 -7.08 4.07 7.28
CA PHE A 262 -8.07 3.33 8.06
C PHE A 262 -7.46 2.10 8.72
N TYR A 263 -6.63 1.35 7.99
CA TYR A 263 -5.88 0.23 8.54
C TYR A 263 -4.96 0.69 9.69
N ALA A 264 -4.20 1.78 9.49
CA ALA A 264 -3.29 2.29 10.50
C ALA A 264 -4.02 2.70 11.79
N ILE A 265 -5.14 3.42 11.67
CA ILE A 265 -5.96 3.85 12.80
C ILE A 265 -6.56 2.64 13.52
N ALA A 266 -7.22 1.74 12.79
CA ALA A 266 -7.83 0.55 13.38
C ALA A 266 -6.80 -0.34 14.09
N PHE A 267 -5.66 -0.60 13.43
CA PHE A 267 -4.58 -1.40 14.02
C PHE A 267 -3.98 -0.73 15.26
N SER A 268 -3.79 0.61 15.23
CA SER A 268 -3.32 1.37 16.40
C SER A 268 -4.29 1.24 17.56
N PHE A 269 -5.59 1.39 17.29
CA PHE A 269 -6.63 1.32 18.31
C PHE A 269 -6.71 -0.07 18.94
N CYS A 270 -6.75 -1.13 18.12
CA CYS A 270 -6.75 -2.51 18.60
C CYS A 270 -5.50 -2.82 19.43
N THR A 271 -4.32 -2.37 18.98
CA THR A 271 -3.06 -2.57 19.72
C THR A 271 -3.09 -1.80 21.05
N ALA A 272 -3.60 -0.57 21.07
CA ALA A 272 -3.72 0.24 22.28
C ALA A 272 -4.64 -0.41 23.31
N ILE A 273 -5.83 -0.88 22.87
CA ILE A 273 -6.76 -1.61 23.73
C ILE A 273 -6.10 -2.87 24.29
N ALA A 274 -5.45 -3.67 23.44
CA ALA A 274 -4.78 -4.90 23.90
C ALA A 274 -3.73 -4.60 24.98
N MET A 275 -2.90 -3.56 24.78
CA MET A 275 -1.92 -3.13 25.78
C MET A 275 -2.59 -2.63 27.06
N MET A 276 -3.65 -1.83 26.97
CA MET A 276 -4.39 -1.34 28.14
C MET A 276 -5.01 -2.49 28.94
N LEU A 277 -5.60 -3.49 28.28
CA LEU A 277 -6.18 -4.66 28.93
C LEU A 277 -5.09 -5.50 29.63
N VAL A 278 -3.95 -5.71 28.98
CA VAL A 278 -2.80 -6.40 29.59
C VAL A 278 -2.29 -5.63 30.81
N PHE A 279 -2.15 -4.31 30.70
CA PHE A 279 -1.73 -3.46 31.81
C PHE A 279 -2.72 -3.52 32.98
N GLN A 280 -4.03 -3.45 32.71
CA GLN A 280 -5.07 -3.60 33.72
C GLN A 280 -5.04 -4.98 34.40
N LEU A 281 -4.84 -6.05 33.63
CA LEU A 281 -4.72 -7.40 34.16
C LEU A 281 -3.53 -7.52 35.11
N ILE A 282 -2.38 -6.97 34.72
CA ILE A 282 -1.17 -6.92 35.57
C ILE A 282 -1.48 -6.12 36.85
N ASN A 283 -2.05 -4.93 36.72
CA ASN A 283 -2.37 -4.08 37.87
C ASN A 283 -3.38 -4.73 38.81
N ASN A 284 -4.37 -5.46 38.29
CA ASN A 284 -5.32 -6.20 39.10
C ASN A 284 -4.65 -7.38 39.82
N THR A 285 -3.78 -8.11 39.12
CA THR A 285 -3.00 -9.21 39.71
C THR A 285 -2.07 -8.71 40.82
N LEU A 286 -1.54 -7.50 40.68
CA LEU A 286 -0.72 -6.82 41.69
C LEU A 286 -1.55 -6.15 42.80
N GLY A 287 -2.89 -6.21 42.76
CA GLY A 287 -3.79 -5.61 43.76
C GLY A 287 -3.97 -4.10 43.66
N ILE A 288 -3.34 -3.44 42.68
CA ILE A 288 -3.32 -1.97 42.51
C ILE A 288 -4.73 -1.40 42.23
N SER A 289 -5.53 -2.11 41.42
CA SER A 289 -6.85 -1.62 40.99
C SER A 289 -7.90 -1.54 42.11
N ILE A 290 -7.81 -2.42 43.12
CA ILE A 290 -8.77 -2.49 44.23
C ILE A 290 -8.45 -1.43 45.30
N SER A 291 -7.18 -1.06 45.47
CA SER A 291 -6.77 0.00 46.40
C SER A 291 -7.18 1.40 45.95
N VAL A 292 -7.05 1.73 44.66
CA VAL A 292 -7.41 3.07 44.13
C VAL A 292 -8.92 3.31 44.21
N LEU A 293 -9.75 2.28 43.98
CA LEU A 293 -11.20 2.36 44.16
C LEU A 293 -11.61 2.53 45.63
N LYS A 294 -10.84 1.99 46.59
CA LYS A 294 -11.09 2.16 48.02
C LYS A 294 -10.71 3.56 48.52
N GLU A 295 -9.66 4.17 47.98
CA GLU A 295 -9.28 5.56 48.30
C GLU A 295 -10.22 6.61 47.70
N LEU A 296 -10.86 6.33 46.56
CA LEU A 296 -11.83 7.25 45.94
C LEU A 296 -13.24 7.18 46.54
N VAL A 297 -13.54 6.13 47.30
CA VAL A 297 -14.86 5.89 47.93
C VAL A 297 -14.86 6.23 49.43
N ASN A 298 -13.69 6.47 50.03
CA ASN A 298 -13.52 7.00 51.39
C ASN A 298 -13.14 8.48 51.37
#